data_AF-A0A8T4CND8-F1
#
_entry.id   AF-A0A8T4CND8-F1
#
_cell.length_a   1.000
_cell.length_b   1.000
_cell.length_c   1.000
_cell.angle_alpha   90.00
_cell.angle_beta   90.00
_cell.angle_gamma   90.00
#
_symmetry.space_group_name_H-M   'P 1'
#
loop_
_entity.id
_entity.type
_entity.pdbx_description
1 polymer ?
#
loop_
_entity_poly.entity_id
_entity_poly.type
_entity_poly.pdbx_seq_one_letter_code
_entity_poly.pdbx_strand_id
1 'polypeptide(L)'
;CLSVGNPHCVIFVDDLDTFPVEKLGPKIENHSLFPKRVNVEFVQVLDKHNLRVRVWERGVGETMACGTGACASVVAGKILGKTAERCTVHLLGGDLDVEYVDDAILMSGPAETVFEGTMNLECALILNARGRRVD
;
A
#
# COMPACT_ATOMS: atom_id res chain seq x y z
N CYS A 1 8.01 9.02 -8.50
CA CYS A 1 7.07 7.93 -8.76
C CYS A 1 7.88 6.72 -9.20
N LEU A 2 7.54 5.54 -8.70
CA LEU A 2 8.09 4.28 -9.18
C LEU A 2 6.97 3.28 -9.44
N SER A 3 7.30 2.11 -9.99
CA SER A 3 6.33 1.05 -10.26
C SER A 3 6.91 -0.28 -9.81
N VAL A 4 6.08 -1.09 -9.14
CA VAL A 4 6.34 -2.50 -8.84
C VAL A 4 5.31 -3.41 -9.52
N GLY A 5 4.78 -2.95 -10.66
CA GLY A 5 3.65 -3.54 -11.40
C GLY A 5 2.43 -2.61 -11.45
N ASN A 6 2.28 -1.79 -10.42
CA ASN A 6 1.33 -0.68 -10.26
C ASN A 6 2.06 0.61 -9.82
N PRO A 7 1.50 1.81 -10.04
CA PRO A 7 2.21 3.07 -9.79
C PRO A 7 2.14 3.50 -8.31
N HIS A 8 3.30 3.93 -7.77
CA HIS A 8 3.48 4.35 -6.38
C HIS A 8 4.16 5.72 -6.25
N CYS A 9 3.62 6.53 -5.34
CA CYS A 9 4.14 7.83 -4.95
C CYS A 9 4.52 7.83 -3.47
N VAL A 10 5.80 7.58 -3.21
CA VAL A 10 6.38 7.57 -1.86
C VAL A 10 6.73 8.98 -1.42
N ILE A 11 6.23 9.39 -0.25
CA ILE A 11 6.47 10.69 0.37
C ILE A 11 7.01 10.46 1.79
N PHE A 12 8.23 10.91 2.04
CA PHE A 12 8.83 10.85 3.36
C PHE A 12 8.32 12.00 4.23
N VAL A 13 7.92 11.68 5.46
CA VAL A 13 7.35 12.63 6.44
C VAL A 13 8.03 12.44 7.79
N ASP A 14 8.02 13.48 8.62
CA ASP A 14 8.71 13.45 9.92
C ASP A 14 7.93 12.68 10.99
N ASP A 15 6.60 12.82 11.00
CA ASP A 15 5.71 12.19 11.99
C ASP A 15 4.38 11.77 11.35
N LEU A 16 4.09 10.47 11.34
CA LEU A 16 2.85 9.92 10.77
C LEU A 16 1.63 10.04 11.68
N ASP A 17 1.82 10.23 12.98
CA ASP A 17 0.72 10.30 13.95
C ASP A 17 -0.06 11.61 13.78
N THR A 18 0.62 12.68 13.38
CA THR A 18 0.01 14.00 13.11
C THR A 18 -0.19 14.29 11.62
N PHE A 19 0.33 13.45 10.72
CA PHE A 19 0.27 13.71 9.28
C PHE A 19 -1.17 13.55 8.73
N PRO A 20 -1.67 14.49 7.91
CA PRO A 20 -3.05 14.50 7.45
C PRO A 20 -3.27 13.59 6.21
N VAL A 21 -3.04 12.28 6.36
CA VAL A 21 -3.13 11.25 5.29
C VAL A 21 -4.46 11.34 4.55
N GLU A 22 -5.59 11.30 5.25
CA GLU A 22 -6.92 11.34 4.62
C GLU A 22 -7.23 12.64 3.85
N LYS A 23 -6.54 13.75 4.17
CA LYS A 23 -6.72 15.03 3.47
C LYS A 23 -5.85 15.14 2.22
N LEU A 24 -4.65 14.55 2.25
CA LEU A 24 -3.67 14.64 1.16
C LEU A 24 -3.72 13.46 0.20
N GLY A 25 -3.97 12.25 0.70
CA GLY A 25 -4.14 11.02 -0.06
C GLY A 25 -5.00 11.19 -1.31
N PRO A 26 -6.29 11.60 -1.20
CA PRO A 26 -7.16 11.73 -2.37
C PRO A 26 -6.71 12.82 -3.35
N LYS A 27 -6.04 13.88 -2.86
CA LYS A 27 -5.51 14.95 -3.72
C LYS A 27 -4.35 14.46 -4.56
N ILE A 28 -3.47 13.65 -3.97
CA ILE A 28 -2.30 13.11 -4.65
C ILE A 28 -2.70 11.95 -5.57
N GLU A 29 -3.59 11.07 -5.11
CA GLU A 29 -4.17 9.98 -5.91
C GLU A 29 -4.70 10.51 -7.25
N ASN A 30 -5.42 11.64 -7.22
CA ASN A 30 -6.08 12.23 -8.38
C ASN A 30 -5.29 13.38 -9.02
N HIS A 31 -4.02 13.56 -8.66
CA HIS A 31 -3.20 14.66 -9.17
C HIS A 31 -2.99 14.51 -10.69
N SER A 32 -2.97 15.62 -11.44
CA SER A 32 -2.87 15.63 -12.91
C SER A 32 -1.59 14.97 -13.46
N LEU A 33 -0.53 14.91 -12.63
CA LEU A 33 0.71 14.19 -12.94
C LEU A 33 0.55 12.66 -12.97
N PHE A 34 -0.57 12.14 -12.45
CA PHE A 34 -0.91 10.72 -12.45
C PHE A 34 -2.23 10.48 -13.20
N PRO A 35 -2.22 10.46 -14.55
CA PRO A 35 -3.45 10.32 -15.34
C PRO A 35 -4.24 9.03 -15.07
N LYS A 36 -3.55 7.97 -14.61
CA LYS A 36 -4.14 6.67 -14.23
C LYS A 36 -4.29 6.51 -12.71
N ARG A 37 -4.24 7.63 -11.99
CA ARG A 37 -4.14 7.74 -10.53
C ARG A 37 -2.93 6.98 -9.97
N VAL A 38 -2.71 7.06 -8.66
CA VAL A 38 -1.52 6.48 -8.02
C VAL A 38 -1.83 6.01 -6.60
N ASN A 39 -1.12 4.97 -6.13
CA ASN A 39 -1.05 4.66 -4.70
C ASN A 39 -0.09 5.65 -4.02
N VAL A 40 -0.42 6.10 -2.82
CA VAL A 40 0.40 7.09 -2.11
C VAL A 40 0.84 6.52 -0.79
N GLU A 41 2.15 6.41 -0.60
CA GLU A 41 2.76 5.96 0.64
C GLU A 41 3.31 7.16 1.41
N PHE A 42 2.85 7.35 2.64
CA PHE A 42 3.42 8.30 3.57
C PHE A 42 4.33 7.52 4.52
N VAL A 43 5.62 7.87 4.51
CA VAL A 43 6.68 7.06 5.12
C VAL A 43 7.42 7.85 6.17
N GLN A 44 7.42 7.37 7.41
CA GLN A 44 8.29 7.87 8.47
C GLN A 44 9.46 6.90 8.62
N VAL A 45 10.68 7.44 8.49
CA VAL A 45 11.90 6.67 8.71
C VAL A 45 12.18 6.68 10.20
N LEU A 46 12.10 5.51 10.86
CA LEU A 46 12.44 5.38 12.27
C LEU A 46 13.95 5.25 12.44
N ASP A 47 14.55 4.39 11.62
CA ASP A 47 16.00 4.19 11.52
C ASP A 47 16.36 3.58 10.16
N LYS A 48 17.60 3.09 10.00
CA LYS A 48 18.08 2.50 8.74
C LYS A 48 17.37 1.21 8.33
N HIS A 49 16.75 0.49 9.26
CA HIS A 49 16.12 -0.81 9.06
C HIS A 49 14.63 -0.80 9.39
N ASN A 50 14.04 0.31 9.84
CA ASN A 50 12.64 0.37 10.24
C ASN A 50 11.93 1.58 9.61
N LEU A 51 10.79 1.29 8.97
CA LEU A 51 9.88 2.28 8.40
C LEU A 51 8.50 2.14 9.02
N ARG A 52 7.83 3.24 9.35
CA ARG A 52 6.36 3.26 9.49
C ARG A 52 5.75 3.75 8.20
N VAL A 53 4.69 3.09 7.74
CA VAL A 53 4.02 3.42 6.48
C VAL A 53 2.51 3.47 6.67
N ARG A 54 1.91 4.57 6.21
CA ARG A 54 0.47 4.67 5.96
C ARG A 54 0.25 4.82 4.47
N VAL A 55 -0.78 4.15 3.94
CA VAL A 55 -1.03 4.08 2.50
C VAL A 55 -2.42 4.61 2.18
N TRP A 56 -2.50 5.42 1.13
CA TRP A 56 -3.75 5.73 0.45
C TRP A 56 -3.78 4.98 -0.88
N GLU A 57 -4.59 3.93 -0.95
CA GLU A 57 -4.71 3.07 -2.12
C GLU A 57 -5.66 3.65 -3.17
N ARG A 58 -5.21 3.58 -4.42
CA ARG A 58 -5.92 4.04 -5.59
C ARG A 58 -7.30 3.38 -5.70
N GLY A 59 -8.34 4.20 -5.68
CA GLY A 59 -9.74 3.76 -5.81
C GLY A 59 -10.32 3.11 -4.56
N VAL A 60 -9.57 3.06 -3.46
CA VAL A 60 -9.99 2.40 -2.20
C VAL A 60 -10.02 3.42 -1.05
N GLY A 61 -8.97 4.20 -0.89
CA GLY A 61 -8.75 5.04 0.29
C GLY A 61 -7.64 4.49 1.17
N GLU A 62 -7.62 4.88 2.45
CA GLU A 62 -6.64 4.33 3.39
C GLU A 62 -6.93 2.85 3.70
N THR A 63 -5.90 2.01 3.58
CA THR A 63 -5.99 0.56 3.83
C THR A 63 -5.06 0.15 4.97
N MET A 64 -5.38 -1.01 5.58
CA MET A 64 -4.60 -1.52 6.71
C MET A 64 -3.18 -1.95 6.29
N ALA A 65 -3.02 -2.48 5.09
CA ALA A 65 -1.74 -2.94 4.58
C ALA A 65 -1.74 -2.94 3.05
N CYS A 66 -0.59 -2.59 2.46
CA CYS A 66 -0.35 -2.68 1.02
C CYS A 66 1.05 -3.24 0.77
N GLY A 67 1.15 -4.51 0.38
CA GLY A 67 2.45 -5.16 0.14
C GLY A 67 3.28 -4.46 -0.95
N THR A 68 2.65 -4.11 -2.08
CA THR A 68 3.33 -3.37 -3.16
C THR A 68 3.79 -1.97 -2.71
N GLY A 69 3.01 -1.29 -1.86
CA GLY A 69 3.40 -0.01 -1.25
C GLY A 69 4.57 -0.12 -0.28
N ALA A 70 4.62 -1.19 0.53
CA ALA A 70 5.75 -1.48 1.41
C ALA A 70 7.04 -1.72 0.61
N CYS A 71 6.96 -2.54 -0.45
CA CYS A 71 8.05 -2.73 -1.42
C CYS A 71 8.54 -1.41 -2.01
N ALA A 72 7.61 -0.58 -2.50
CA ALA A 72 7.95 0.70 -3.10
C ALA A 72 8.64 1.66 -2.11
N SER A 73 8.21 1.65 -0.84
CA SER A 73 8.77 2.49 0.22
C SER A 73 10.23 2.14 0.53
N VAL A 74 10.57 0.85 0.61
CA VAL A 74 11.95 0.40 0.85
C VAL A 74 12.85 0.69 -0.35
N VAL A 75 12.38 0.44 -1.57
CA VAL A 75 13.14 0.78 -2.80
C VAL A 75 13.44 2.28 -2.84
N ALA A 76 12.42 3.14 -2.62
CA ALA A 76 12.61 4.58 -2.58
C ALA A 76 13.56 5.00 -1.45
N GLY A 77 13.44 4.39 -0.26
CA GLY A 77 14.30 4.64 0.89
C GLY A 77 15.77 4.32 0.60
N LYS A 78 16.04 3.17 -0.02
CA LYS A 78 17.38 2.72 -0.40
C LYS A 78 18.00 3.63 -1.46
N ILE A 79 17.27 3.93 -2.55
CA ILE A 79 17.76 4.79 -3.65
C ILE A 79 18.11 6.20 -3.13
N LEU A 80 17.32 6.72 -2.19
CA LEU A 80 17.55 8.05 -1.60
C LEU A 80 18.53 8.03 -0.41
N GLY A 81 19.15 6.88 -0.11
CA GLY A 81 20.10 6.74 1.00
C GLY A 81 19.47 6.90 2.40
N LYS A 82 18.14 6.83 2.52
CA LYS A 82 17.41 6.96 3.77
C LYS A 82 17.45 5.68 4.59
N THR A 83 17.37 4.52 3.95
CA THR A 83 17.37 3.19 4.57
C THR A 83 18.48 2.28 4.04
N ALA A 84 18.70 1.16 4.72
CA ALA A 84 19.45 0.01 4.21
C ALA A 84 18.64 -0.75 3.14
N GLU A 85 19.22 -1.81 2.56
CA GLU A 85 18.50 -2.67 1.58
C GLU A 85 17.39 -3.50 2.22
N ARG A 86 17.54 -3.88 3.49
CA ARG A 86 16.56 -4.68 4.24
C ARG A 86 15.94 -3.85 5.35
N CYS A 87 14.62 -3.78 5.35
CA CYS A 87 13.83 -3.06 6.34
C CYS A 87 12.62 -3.86 6.78
N THR A 88 12.25 -3.71 8.05
CA THR A 88 10.92 -4.01 8.55
C THR A 88 10.02 -2.79 8.31
N VAL A 89 8.86 -3.02 7.73
CA VAL A 89 7.86 -2.01 7.36
C VAL A 89 6.64 -2.21 8.25
N HIS A 90 6.43 -1.28 9.17
CA HIS A 90 5.29 -1.25 10.08
C HIS A 90 4.09 -0.58 9.40
N LEU A 91 3.08 -1.38 9.05
CA LEU A 91 1.80 -0.91 8.52
C LEU A 91 0.74 -0.93 9.64
N LEU A 92 -0.44 -0.37 9.37
CA LEU A 92 -1.56 -0.41 10.33
C LEU A 92 -2.00 -1.85 10.64
N GLY A 93 -1.93 -2.74 9.65
CA GLY A 93 -2.36 -4.13 9.72
C GLY A 93 -1.28 -5.11 10.19
N GLY A 94 -0.05 -4.64 10.46
CA GLY A 94 1.07 -5.48 10.89
C GLY A 94 2.35 -5.23 10.09
N ASP A 95 3.36 -6.04 10.38
CA ASP A 95 4.71 -5.86 9.86
C ASP A 95 4.96 -6.69 8.61
N LEU A 96 5.75 -6.12 7.69
CA LEU A 96 6.33 -6.82 6.55
C LEU A 96 7.84 -6.66 6.55
N ASP A 97 8.56 -7.74 6.27
CA ASP A 97 10.00 -7.68 5.98
C ASP A 97 10.21 -7.54 4.49
N VAL A 98 10.94 -6.49 4.09
CA VAL A 98 11.22 -6.19 2.68
C VAL A 98 12.72 -6.01 2.49
N GLU A 99 13.24 -6.65 1.44
CA GLU A 99 14.64 -6.57 1.04
C GLU A 99 14.73 -6.23 -0.46
N TYR A 100 15.54 -5.22 -0.80
CA TYR A 100 15.83 -4.81 -2.16
C TYR A 100 17.32 -5.04 -2.49
N VAL A 101 17.58 -6.12 -3.23
CA VAL A 101 18.94 -6.61 -3.55
C VAL A 101 18.97 -7.14 -4.99
N ASP A 102 20.06 -6.90 -5.71
CA ASP A 102 20.26 -7.39 -7.09
C ASP A 102 19.08 -7.08 -8.05
N ASP A 103 18.52 -5.87 -7.92
CA ASP A 103 17.33 -5.40 -8.67
C ASP A 103 16.06 -6.25 -8.46
N ALA A 104 16.06 -7.12 -7.44
CA ALA A 104 14.91 -7.90 -7.00
C ALA A 104 14.37 -7.38 -5.67
N ILE A 105 13.05 -7.49 -5.50
CA ILE A 105 12.36 -7.17 -4.25
C ILE A 105 11.85 -8.46 -3.64
N LEU A 106 12.31 -8.78 -2.44
CA LEU A 106 11.82 -9.89 -1.64
C LEU A 106 10.92 -9.32 -0.54
N MET A 107 9.73 -9.90 -0.37
CA MET A 107 8.77 -9.48 0.65
C MET A 107 8.27 -10.71 1.41
N SER A 108 8.36 -10.66 2.73
CA SER A 108 7.86 -11.68 3.65
C SER A 108 6.86 -11.07 4.62
N GLY A 109 5.78 -11.80 4.88
CA GLY A 109 4.74 -11.42 5.82
C GLY A 109 3.87 -12.61 6.21
N PRO A 110 3.08 -12.49 7.28
CA PRO A 110 2.18 -13.56 7.71
C PRO A 110 1.00 -13.74 6.75
N ALA A 111 0.42 -14.94 6.76
CA ALA A 111 -0.86 -15.25 6.14
C ALA A 111 -1.66 -16.15 7.08
N GLU A 112 -2.94 -15.85 7.30
CA GLU A 112 -3.79 -16.56 8.27
C GLU A 112 -5.12 -16.97 7.62
N THR A 113 -5.53 -18.21 7.85
CA THR A 113 -6.84 -18.72 7.42
C THR A 113 -7.90 -18.26 8.41
N VAL A 114 -8.88 -17.47 7.94
CA VAL A 114 -9.98 -16.98 8.78
C VAL A 114 -11.15 -17.96 8.84
N PHE A 115 -11.57 -18.51 7.70
CA PHE A 115 -12.64 -19.50 7.61
C PHE A 115 -12.55 -20.31 6.30
N GLU A 116 -13.29 -21.40 6.25
CA GLU A 116 -13.52 -22.19 5.03
C GLU A 116 -15.02 -22.30 4.76
N GLY A 117 -15.42 -22.34 3.48
CA GLY A 117 -16.83 -22.38 3.10
C GLY A 117 -17.05 -22.88 1.67
N THR A 118 -18.30 -23.21 1.35
CA THR A 118 -18.74 -23.60 0.00
C THR A 118 -19.74 -22.58 -0.54
N MET A 119 -19.58 -22.15 -1.80
CA MET A 119 -20.48 -21.20 -2.46
C MET A 119 -21.21 -21.85 -3.64
N ASN A 120 -22.54 -21.74 -3.67
CA ASN A 120 -23.32 -22.11 -4.85
C ASN A 120 -23.27 -20.97 -5.88
N LEU A 121 -22.76 -21.25 -7.08
CA LEU A 121 -22.56 -20.27 -8.15
C LEU A 121 -23.88 -19.73 -8.73
N GLU A 122 -25.01 -20.44 -8.62
CA GLU A 122 -26.31 -19.93 -9.10
C GLU A 122 -26.79 -18.72 -8.29
N CYS A 123 -26.51 -18.70 -6.97
CA CYS A 123 -26.83 -17.54 -6.11
C CYS A 123 -25.96 -16.30 -6.44
N ALA A 124 -24.72 -16.49 -6.91
CA ALA A 124 -23.81 -15.40 -7.25
C ALA A 124 -24.28 -14.60 -8.49
N LEU A 125 -24.93 -15.26 -9.45
CA LEU A 125 -25.48 -14.61 -10.65
C LEU A 125 -26.70 -13.73 -10.35
N ILE A 126 -27.52 -14.10 -9.35
CA ILE A 126 -28.70 -13.32 -8.94
C ILE A 126 -28.29 -11.98 -8.32
N LEU A 127 -27.16 -11.91 -7.61
CA LEU A 127 -26.65 -10.68 -7.01
C LEU A 127 -26.13 -9.68 -8.05
N ASN A 128 -25.48 -10.16 -9.13
CA ASN A 128 -25.03 -9.29 -10.23
C ASN A 128 -26.18 -8.77 -11.12
N ALA A 129 -27.29 -9.51 -11.22
CA ALA A 129 -28.44 -9.09 -12.03
C ALA A 129 -29.32 -8.00 -11.35
N ARG A 130 -29.17 -7.77 -10.03
CA ARG A 130 -29.97 -6.82 -9.24
C ARG A 130 -29.41 -5.40 -9.17
N GLY A 131 -28.45 -5.04 -10.02
CA GLY A 131 -28.04 -3.63 -10.26
C GLY A 131 -29.10 -2.73 -10.92
N ARG A 132 -30.39 -3.12 -10.91
CA ARG A 132 -31.51 -2.25 -11.26
C ARG A 132 -32.10 -1.68 -9.97
N ARG A 133 -32.13 -0.35 -9.89
CA ARG A 133 -32.70 0.47 -8.81
C ARG A 133 -33.91 -0.19 -8.18
N VAL A 134 -33.88 -0.27 -6.85
CA VAL A 134 -35.10 -0.33 -6.05
C VAL A 134 -35.44 1.13 -5.76
N ASP A 135 -36.53 1.60 -6.35
CA ASP A 135 -37.16 2.87 -6.00
C ASP A 135 -37.81 2.79 -4.61
#